data_AF-A0A2S6X1M5-F1
#
_entry.id   AF-A0A2S6X1M5-F1
#
_cell.length_a   1.000
_cell.length_b   1.000
_cell.length_c   1.000
_cell.angle_alpha   90.00
_cell.angle_beta   90.00
_cell.angle_gamma   90.00
#
_symmetry.space_group_name_H-M   'P 1'
#
loop_
_entity.id
_entity.type
_entity.pdbx_description
1 polymer ?
#
loop_
_entity_poly.entity_id
_entity_poly.type
_entity_poly.pdbx_seq_one_letter_code
_entity_poly.pdbx_strand_id
1 'polypeptide(L)' 'MIGQRGTRTGSKGVPVRYEAIGSALGRLAGKAAELDASVHLPRIGCGLAGGEWSRVEPLISDRLVRRGIPVTVYDHGDSA' A
#
# COMPACT_ATOMS: atom_id res chain seq x y z
N MET A 1 -6.16 -6.37 -11.72
CA MET A 1 -4.85 -6.25 -11.04
C MET A 1 -4.70 -7.47 -10.16
N ILE A 2 -3.67 -8.30 -10.37
CA ILE A 2 -3.40 -9.48 -9.53
C ILE A 2 -2.23 -9.13 -8.62
N GLY A 3 -2.52 -8.94 -7.32
CA GLY A 3 -1.50 -8.60 -6.34
C GLY A 3 -0.57 -9.76 -5.98
N GLN A 4 -1.01 -11.01 -6.23
CA GLN A 4 -0.26 -12.21 -5.86
C GLN A 4 -0.52 -13.34 -6.86
N ARG A 5 0.56 -13.87 -7.45
CA ARG A 5 0.54 -15.11 -8.24
C ARG A 5 1.67 -16.00 -7.73
N GLY A 6 1.32 -17.16 -7.18
CA GLY A 6 2.28 -18.20 -6.80
C GLY A 6 2.92 -18.00 -5.42
N THR A 7 2.11 -17.94 -4.36
CA THR A 7 2.59 -18.10 -2.98
C THR A 7 3.12 -19.53 -2.81
N ARG A 8 4.41 -19.73 -3.04
CA ARG A 8 5.13 -20.97 -2.76
C ARG A 8 6.17 -20.68 -1.69
N THR A 9 6.04 -21.30 -0.52
CA THR A 9 7.00 -21.24 0.58
C THR A 9 8.33 -21.82 0.11
N GLY A 10 9.34 -20.97 -0.09
CA GLY A 10 10.67 -21.45 -0.49
C GLY A 10 11.55 -20.52 -1.32
N SER A 11 11.19 -19.26 -1.57
CA SER A 11 12.08 -18.31 -2.26
C SER A 11 12.60 -17.24 -1.31
N LYS A 12 13.93 -17.14 -1.23
CA LYS A 12 14.71 -16.22 -0.39
C LYS A 12 14.24 -14.78 -0.53
N GLY A 13 13.64 -14.22 0.52
CA GLY A 13 13.38 -12.78 0.66
C GLY A 13 11.93 -12.46 1.03
N VAL A 14 11.77 -11.44 1.91
CA VAL A 14 10.49 -10.95 2.42
C VAL A 14 9.47 -10.81 1.26
N PRO A 15 8.27 -11.40 1.36
CA PRO A 15 7.27 -11.41 0.28
C PRO A 15 6.85 -10.03 -0.23
N VAL A 16 6.96 -9.00 0.62
CA VAL A 16 6.54 -7.63 0.29
C VAL A 16 7.49 -6.99 -0.73
N ARG A 17 6.95 -6.62 -1.90
CA ARG A 17 7.65 -5.86 -2.95
C ARG A 17 7.27 -4.38 -2.85
N TYR A 18 8.02 -3.60 -2.08
CA TYR A 18 7.76 -2.16 -1.87
C TYR A 18 7.72 -1.36 -3.19
N GLU A 19 8.54 -1.72 -4.17
CA GLU A 19 8.52 -1.10 -5.50
C GLU A 19 7.17 -1.28 -6.23
N ALA A 20 6.55 -2.45 -6.08
CA ALA A 20 5.25 -2.72 -6.67
C ALA A 20 4.15 -1.91 -5.98
N ILE A 21 4.25 -1.75 -4.64
CA ILE A 21 3.35 -0.89 -3.86
C ILE A 21 3.51 0.57 -4.30
N GLY A 22 4.74 1.08 -4.38
CA GLY A 22 5.00 2.45 -4.84
C GLY A 22 4.49 2.71 -6.25
N SER A 23 4.66 1.75 -7.16
CA SER A 23 4.11 1.82 -8.53
C SER A 23 2.59 1.83 -8.56
N ALA A 24 1.94 1.02 -7.72
CA ALA A 24 0.48 0.98 -7.61
C ALA A 24 -0.08 2.29 -7.03
N LEU A 25 0.53 2.80 -5.95
CA LEU A 25 0.17 4.09 -5.34
C LEU A 25 0.35 5.25 -6.33
N GLY A 26 1.39 5.24 -7.16
CA GLY A 26 1.59 6.26 -8.19
C GLY A 26 0.48 6.27 -9.24
N ARG A 27 0.00 5.09 -9.68
CA ARG A 27 -1.14 4.99 -10.60
C ARG A 27 -2.45 5.42 -9.94
N LEU A 28 -2.66 5.01 -8.68
CA LEU A 28 -3.81 5.44 -7.88
C LEU A 28 -3.85 6.96 -7.74
N ALA A 29 -2.69 7.60 -7.48
CA ALA A 29 -2.59 9.04 -7.36
C ALA A 29 -3.06 9.77 -8.62
N GLY A 30 -2.66 9.29 -9.80
CA GLY A 30 -3.11 9.85 -11.07
C GLY A 30 -4.63 9.83 -11.19
N LYS A 31 -5.25 8.69 -10.86
CA LYS A 31 -6.71 8.55 -10.97
C LYS A 31 -7.46 9.35 -9.90
N ALA A 32 -6.94 9.41 -8.68
CA ALA A 32 -7.54 10.19 -7.60
C ALA A 32 -7.52 11.69 -7.90
N ALA A 33 -6.41 12.19 -8.45
CA ALA A 33 -6.30 13.58 -8.87
C ALA A 33 -7.25 13.93 -10.04
N GLU A 34 -7.39 13.04 -11.03
CA GLU A 34 -8.37 13.22 -12.12
C GLU A 34 -9.82 13.31 -11.64
N LEU A 35 -10.15 12.63 -10.54
CA LEU A 35 -11.51 12.52 -10.01
C LEU A 35 -11.80 13.48 -8.85
N ASP A 36 -10.81 14.28 -8.42
CA ASP A 36 -10.85 15.07 -7.18
C ASP A 36 -11.30 14.23 -5.97
N ALA A 37 -10.77 13.00 -5.89
CA ALA A 37 -11.22 11.98 -4.95
C ALA A 37 -10.26 11.83 -3.76
N SER A 38 -10.82 11.50 -2.59
CA SER A 38 -10.06 11.01 -1.45
C SER A 38 -9.70 9.53 -1.61
N VAL A 39 -8.61 9.11 -0.95
CA VAL A 39 -8.17 7.71 -0.92
C VAL A 39 -8.36 7.13 0.48
N HIS A 40 -8.96 5.95 0.53
CA HIS A 40 -9.27 5.22 1.74
C HIS A 40 -8.61 3.84 1.65
N LEU A 41 -7.75 3.50 2.62
CA LEU A 41 -6.97 2.26 2.59
C LEU A 41 -6.87 1.63 3.99
N PRO A 42 -6.89 0.30 4.12
CA PRO A 42 -6.56 -0.36 5.38
C PRO A 42 -5.06 -0.20 5.66
N ARG A 43 -4.63 -0.47 6.90
CA ARG A 43 -3.19 -0.52 7.25
C ARG A 43 -2.50 -1.67 6.52
N ILE A 44 -2.05 -1.42 5.29
CA ILE A 44 -1.39 -2.40 4.43
C ILE A 44 0.08 -2.59 4.83
N GLY A 45 0.60 -3.79 4.60
CA GLY A 45 2.00 -4.09 4.89
C GLY A 45 2.29 -4.32 6.37
N CYS A 46 1.27 -4.49 7.21
CA CYS A 46 1.39 -5.13 8.53
C CYS A 46 0.69 -6.49 8.45
N GLY A 47 1.41 -7.60 8.61
CA GLY A 47 0.83 -8.95 8.59
C GLY A 47 1.81 -10.06 8.19
N LEU A 48 1.27 -11.26 7.94
CA LEU A 48 1.96 -12.54 7.63
C LEU A 48 3.10 -12.46 6.59
N ALA A 49 3.14 -11.39 5.79
CA ALA A 49 4.17 -11.15 4.78
C ALA A 49 5.43 -10.41 5.30
N GLY A 50 5.50 -10.06 6.60
CA GLY A 50 6.67 -9.41 7.20
C GLY A 50 6.95 -8.00 6.68
N GLY A 51 5.91 -7.32 6.18
CA GLY A 51 6.01 -5.91 5.83
C GLY A 51 6.18 -5.05 7.07
N GLU A 52 6.84 -3.91 6.92
CA GLU A 52 7.00 -2.93 7.97
C GLU A 52 6.22 -1.67 7.57
N TRP A 53 5.27 -1.24 8.41
CA TRP A 53 4.50 -0.03 8.18
C TRP A 53 5.41 1.19 7.95
N SER A 54 6.55 1.24 8.65
CA SER A 54 7.60 2.27 8.50
C SER A 54 8.13 2.41 7.07
N ARG A 55 7.99 1.40 6.21
CA ARG A 55 8.36 1.45 4.80
C ARG A 55 7.20 1.78 3.88
N VAL A 56 5.97 1.47 4.27
CA VAL A 56 4.77 1.75 3.48
C VAL A 56 4.30 3.19 3.67
N GLU A 57 4.31 3.69 4.92
CA GLU A 57 3.87 5.05 5.25
C GLU A 57 4.61 6.13 4.44
N PRO A 58 5.95 6.09 4.29
CA PRO A 58 6.65 7.04 3.43
C PRO A 58 6.21 6.97 1.96
N LEU A 59 5.87 5.78 1.45
CA LEU A 59 5.39 5.62 0.07
C LEU A 59 4.01 6.24 -0.12
N ILE A 60 3.11 6.06 0.85
CA ILE A 60 1.77 6.69 0.85
C ILE A 60 1.93 8.22 0.91
N SER A 61 2.76 8.70 1.83
CA SER A 61 2.98 10.13 2.03
C SER A 61 3.56 10.78 0.76
N ASP A 62 4.56 10.13 0.15
CA ASP A 62 5.22 10.66 -1.04
C ASP A 62 4.35 10.60 -2.31
N ARG A 63 3.60 9.51 -2.49
CA ARG A 63 2.81 9.30 -3.72
C ARG A 63 1.43 9.93 -3.69
N LEU A 64 0.82 10.10 -2.51
CA LEU A 64 -0.55 10.62 -2.37
C LEU A 64 -0.58 11.94 -1.62
N VAL A 65 -0.08 11.98 -0.38
CA VAL A 65 -0.23 13.15 0.50
C VAL A 65 0.50 14.38 -0.05
N ARG A 66 1.75 14.22 -0.52
CA ARG A 66 2.49 15.32 -1.16
C ARG A 66 1.81 15.89 -2.41
N ARG A 67 0.90 15.12 -3.04
CA ARG A 67 0.13 15.55 -4.20
C ARG A 67 -1.20 16.22 -3.83
N GLY A 68 -1.45 16.45 -2.55
CA GLY A 68 -2.67 17.08 -2.05
C GLY A 68 -3.88 16.14 -1.98
N ILE A 69 -3.68 14.83 -2.18
CA ILE A 69 -4.76 13.86 -2.15
C ILE A 69 -5.08 13.51 -0.68
N PRO A 70 -6.32 13.72 -0.19
CA PRO A 70 -6.70 13.32 1.15
C PRO A 70 -6.62 11.80 1.31
N VAL A 71 -5.91 11.33 2.34
CA VAL A 71 -5.77 9.89 2.62
C VAL A 71 -6.27 9.57 4.01
N THR A 72 -7.12 8.55 4.13
CA THR A 72 -7.52 7.95 5.40
C THR A 72 -7.02 6.51 5.49
N VAL A 73 -6.30 6.19 6.56
CA VAL A 73 -5.84 4.83 6.86
C VAL A 73 -6.68 4.24 7.97
N TYR A 74 -7.30 3.09 7.71
CA TYR A 74 -8.04 2.35 8.73
C TYR A 74 -7.14 1.29 9.37
N ASP A 75 -6.91 1.40 10.67
CA ASP A 75 -6.27 0.37 11.48
C ASP A 75 -7.36 -0.42 12.22
N HIS A 76 -7.84 -1.49 11.59
CA HIS A 76 -8.67 -2.47 12.26
C HIS A 76 -7.74 -3.60 12.73
N GLY A 77 -7.25 -3.52 13.97
CA GLY A 77 -6.68 -4.69 14.61
C GLY A 77 -7.73 -5.79 14.66
N ASP A 78 -7.35 -7.02 14.31
CA ASP A 78 -8.23 -8.20 14.37
C ASP A 78 -8.96 -8.19 15.72
N SER A 79 -10.26 -7.88 15.67
CA SER A 79 -11.17 -8.16 16.76
C SER A 79 -11.69 -9.57 16.52
N ALA A 80 -10.89 -10.57 16.92
CA ALA A 80 -11.29 -11.92 17.33
C ALA A 80 -10.07 -12.72 17.80
#